data_AF-A0A1P8F7R4-F1
#
_entry.id   AF-A0A1P8F7R4-F1
#
_cell.length_a   1.000
_cell.length_b   1.000
_cell.length_c   1.000
_cell.angle_alpha   90.00
_cell.angle_beta   90.00
_cell.angle_gamma   90.00
#
_symmetry.space_group_name_H-M   'P 1'
#
loop_
_entity.id
_entity.type
_entity.pdbx_description
1 polymer ?
#
loop_
_entity_poly.entity_id
_entity_poly.type
_entity_poly.pdbx_seq_one_letter_code
_entity_poly.pdbx_strand_id
1 'polypeptide(L)'
;MEQDQNSPAAEPLATEEARLQLIRLTSEYYSLRAQCNSLAPDQNSQGDARDARSVLIIDRLEEITQETKQLLPSIYPQLDIKIKPTTRQRRSRQTAEK
;
A
#
# COMPACT_ATOMS: atom_id res chain seq x y z
N MET A 1 51.26 8.51 -0.57
CA MET A 1 50.11 8.80 -1.45
C MET A 1 49.34 7.51 -1.61
N GLU A 2 48.41 7.20 -0.70
CA GLU A 2 47.33 6.22 -0.91
C GLU A 2 46.20 6.69 0.01
N GLN A 3 45.19 7.35 -0.57
CA GLN A 3 44.00 7.78 0.16
C GLN A 3 42.84 6.96 -0.40
N ASP A 4 42.46 5.97 0.40
CA ASP A 4 41.38 5.02 0.16
C ASP A 4 40.08 5.76 -0.16
N GLN A 5 39.61 5.57 -1.40
CA GLN A 5 38.45 6.23 -1.96
C GLN A 5 37.19 5.47 -1.52
N ASN A 6 36.82 5.65 -0.26
CA ASN A 6 35.58 5.12 0.30
C ASN A 6 34.42 5.99 -0.20
N SER A 7 33.76 5.60 -1.30
CA SER A 7 32.57 6.27 -1.84
C SER A 7 31.33 6.01 -0.96
N PRO A 8 30.72 7.04 -0.32
CA PRO A 8 29.47 6.89 0.43
C PRO A 8 28.22 7.25 -0.40
N ALA A 9 28.33 7.29 -1.74
CA ALA A 9 27.35 7.96 -2.61
C ALA A 9 26.07 7.16 -2.96
N ALA A 10 25.98 5.87 -2.60
CA ALA A 10 24.86 5.01 -3.00
C ALA A 10 23.65 5.07 -2.03
N GLU A 11 23.89 5.30 -0.74
CA GLU A 11 22.85 5.41 0.30
C GLU A 11 21.84 6.57 0.11
N PRO A 12 22.24 7.79 -0.29
CA PRO A 12 21.29 8.91 -0.40
C PRO A 12 20.27 8.73 -1.53
N LEU A 13 20.67 8.11 -2.65
CA LEU A 13 19.82 7.95 -3.83
C LEU A 13 18.70 6.92 -3.61
N ALA A 14 19.01 5.78 -3.00
CA ALA A 14 18.01 4.75 -2.68
C ALA A 14 16.97 5.25 -1.67
N THR A 15 17.42 6.05 -0.69
CA THR A 15 16.54 6.66 0.31
C THR A 15 15.62 7.72 -0.29
N GLU A 16 16.11 8.50 -1.26
CA GLU A 16 15.31 9.49 -1.97
C GLU A 16 14.24 8.85 -2.85
N GLU A 17 14.58 7.76 -3.55
CA GLU A 17 13.62 6.99 -4.33
C GLU A 17 12.52 6.38 -3.43
N ALA A 18 12.90 5.81 -2.28
CA ALA A 18 11.95 5.30 -1.30
C ALA A 18 10.99 6.39 -0.80
N ARG A 19 11.49 7.61 -0.54
CA ARG A 19 10.65 8.76 -0.15
C ARG A 19 9.66 9.15 -1.25
N LEU A 20 10.10 9.19 -2.50
CA LEU A 20 9.21 9.48 -3.63
C LEU A 20 8.12 8.42 -3.77
N GLN A 21 8.47 7.14 -3.60
CA GLN A 21 7.50 6.05 -3.59
C GLN A 21 6.49 6.19 -2.44
N LEU A 22 6.95 6.53 -1.23
CA LEU A 22 6.06 6.77 -0.09
C LEU A 22 5.07 7.92 -0.35
N ILE A 23 5.53 9.02 -0.97
CA ILE A 23 4.66 10.15 -1.34
C ILE A 23 3.60 9.73 -2.36
N ARG A 24 3.97 8.92 -3.36
CA ARG A 24 3.04 8.39 -4.37
C ARG A 24 1.97 7.51 -3.72
N LEU A 25 2.38 6.55 -2.89
CA LEU A 25 1.46 5.65 -2.18
C LEU A 25 0.50 6.41 -1.26
N THR A 26 1.01 7.43 -0.55
CA THR A 26 0.19 8.29 0.30
C THR A 26 -0.87 9.04 -0.51
N SER A 27 -0.49 9.58 -1.67
CA SER A 27 -1.41 10.29 -2.58
C SER A 27 -2.49 9.37 -3.15
N GLU A 28 -2.11 8.15 -3.52
CA GLU A 28 -3.03 7.11 -3.98
C GLU A 28 -4.02 6.72 -2.89
N TYR A 29 -3.55 6.51 -1.65
CA TYR A 29 -4.40 6.21 -0.50
C TYR A 29 -5.50 7.26 -0.30
N TYR A 30 -5.15 8.55 -0.31
CA TYR A 30 -6.15 9.61 -0.15
C TYR A 30 -7.14 9.66 -1.32
N SER A 31 -6.69 9.33 -2.52
CA SER A 31 -7.55 9.25 -3.71
C SER A 31 -8.53 8.08 -3.61
N LEU A 32 -8.08 6.90 -3.17
CA LEU A 32 -8.93 5.74 -2.92
C LEU A 32 -9.92 6.00 -1.78
N ARG A 33 -9.48 6.64 -0.70
CA ARG A 33 -10.34 7.04 0.41
C ARG A 33 -11.45 7.99 -0.04
N ALA A 34 -11.14 8.95 -0.91
CA ALA A 34 -12.15 9.84 -1.49
C ALA A 34 -13.17 9.06 -2.35
N GLN A 35 -12.72 8.09 -3.13
CA GLN A 35 -13.59 7.21 -3.92
C GLN A 35 -14.48 6.32 -3.03
N CYS A 36 -13.99 5.84 -1.88
CA CYS A 36 -14.80 5.13 -0.91
C CYS A 36 -15.91 6.03 -0.32
N ASN A 37 -15.59 7.28 -0.02
CA ASN A 37 -16.55 8.22 0.57
C ASN A 37 -17.59 8.72 -0.43
N SER A 38 -17.25 8.78 -1.73
CA SER A 38 -18.19 9.18 -2.79
C SER A 38 -19.12 8.06 -3.24
N LEU A 39 -18.87 6.82 -2.83
CA LEU A 39 -19.79 5.68 -2.98
C LEU A 39 -20.95 5.79 -1.97
N ALA A 40 -21.72 6.87 -2.03
CA ALA A 40 -23.01 6.98 -1.37
C ALA A 40 -23.93 5.83 -1.84
N PRO A 41 -24.85 5.33 -0.98
CA PRO A 41 -25.78 4.28 -1.38
C PRO A 41 -26.84 4.86 -2.32
N ASP A 42 -26.54 4.91 -3.61
CA ASP A 42 -27.57 5.09 -4.63
C ASP A 42 -28.37 3.78 -4.67
N GLN A 43 -29.60 3.81 -4.16
CA GLN A 43 -30.40 2.59 -3.88
C GLN A 43 -30.89 1.87 -5.14
N ASN A 44 -30.64 2.42 -6.33
CA ASN A 44 -31.31 2.01 -7.56
C ASN A 44 -30.41 1.39 -8.64
N SER A 45 -29.11 1.23 -8.41
CA SER A 45 -28.20 0.77 -9.46
C SER A 45 -27.03 -0.08 -8.92
N GLN A 46 -26.97 -1.32 -9.42
CA GLN A 46 -25.78 -2.20 -9.44
C GLN A 46 -25.21 -2.67 -8.07
N GLY A 47 -25.85 -3.68 -7.46
CA GLY A 47 -25.27 -4.42 -6.33
C GLY A 47 -23.95 -5.13 -6.67
N ASP A 48 -23.86 -5.84 -7.81
CA ASP A 48 -22.70 -6.69 -8.12
C ASP A 48 -21.45 -5.93 -8.58
N ALA A 49 -21.61 -4.89 -9.40
CA ALA A 49 -20.46 -4.10 -9.89
C ALA A 49 -19.86 -3.23 -8.78
N ARG A 50 -20.69 -2.78 -7.82
CA ARG A 50 -20.24 -2.07 -6.62
C ARG A 50 -19.45 -2.99 -5.70
N ASP A 51 -19.94 -4.20 -5.46
CA ASP A 51 -19.24 -5.20 -4.66
C ASP A 51 -17.87 -5.54 -5.26
N ALA A 52 -17.79 -5.77 -6.57
CA ALA A 52 -16.52 -6.03 -7.25
C ALA A 52 -15.55 -4.84 -7.14
N ARG A 53 -16.02 -3.60 -7.36
CA ARG A 53 -15.20 -2.39 -7.22
C ARG A 53 -14.71 -2.18 -5.79
N SER A 54 -15.56 -2.43 -4.79
CA SER A 54 -15.19 -2.34 -3.37
C SER A 54 -14.14 -3.37 -2.98
N VAL A 55 -14.24 -4.62 -3.48
CA VAL A 55 -13.21 -5.64 -3.26
C VAL A 55 -11.87 -5.20 -3.85
N LEU A 56 -11.85 -4.68 -5.08
CA LEU A 56 -10.62 -4.18 -5.72
C LEU A 56 -9.99 -3.00 -4.97
N ILE A 57 -10.80 -2.08 -4.42
CA ILE A 57 -10.30 -0.97 -3.61
C ILE A 57 -9.67 -1.50 -2.31
N ILE A 58 -10.31 -2.47 -1.65
CA ILE A 58 -9.77 -3.08 -0.42
C ILE A 58 -8.44 -3.78 -0.72
N ASP A 59 -8.38 -4.57 -1.80
CA ASP A 59 -7.16 -5.26 -2.21
C ASP A 59 -6.02 -4.26 -2.46
N ARG A 60 -6.30 -3.14 -3.15
CA ARG A 60 -5.29 -2.10 -3.40
C ARG A 60 -4.85 -1.37 -2.12
N LEU A 61 -5.76 -1.13 -1.17
CA LEU A 61 -5.41 -0.54 0.12
C LEU A 61 -4.48 -1.44 0.94
N GLU A 62 -4.67 -2.77 0.85
CA GLU A 62 -3.77 -3.73 1.48
C GLU A 62 -2.39 -3.74 0.82
N GLU A 63 -2.32 -3.68 -0.51
CA GLU A 63 -1.05 -3.53 -1.25
C GLU A 63 -0.31 -2.27 -0.83
N ILE A 64 -0.98 -1.10 -0.83
CA ILE A 64 -0.40 0.16 -0.37
C ILE A 64 0.16 0.03 1.06
N THR A 65 -0.55 -0.68 1.94
CA THR A 65 -0.10 -0.93 3.31
C THR A 65 1.16 -1.79 3.35
N GLN A 66 1.25 -2.83 2.53
CA GLN A 66 2.42 -3.70 2.45
C GLN A 66 3.62 -2.97 1.86
N GLU A 67 3.45 -2.27 0.74
CA GLU A 67 4.50 -1.47 0.10
C GLU A 67 5.03 -0.40 1.05
N THR A 68 4.13 0.33 1.74
CA THR A 68 4.53 1.33 2.74
C THR A 68 5.37 0.72 3.86
N LYS A 69 4.96 -0.45 4.40
CA LYS A 69 5.73 -1.13 5.45
C LYS A 69 7.15 -1.46 5.00
N GLN A 70 7.34 -1.87 3.74
CA GLN A 70 8.66 -2.20 3.20
C GLN A 70 9.55 -0.96 3.04
N LEU A 71 8.97 0.21 2.76
CA LEU A 71 9.71 1.46 2.60
C LEU A 71 10.14 2.09 3.93
N LEU A 72 9.36 1.89 5.00
CA LEU A 72 9.60 2.56 6.29
C LEU A 72 10.99 2.33 6.89
N PRO A 73 11.57 1.10 6.92
CA PRO A 73 12.92 0.89 7.45
C PRO A 73 14.01 1.66 6.69
N SER A 74 13.82 1.90 5.39
CA SER A 74 14.77 2.67 4.56
C SER A 74 14.67 4.17 4.82
N ILE A 75 13.45 4.70 5.03
CA ILE A 75 13.21 6.14 5.20
C ILE A 75 13.38 6.58 6.66
N TYR A 76 13.01 5.71 7.59
CA TYR A 76 12.97 5.94 9.03
C TYR A 76 13.58 4.76 9.79
N PRO A 77 14.90 4.52 9.66
CA PRO A 77 15.57 3.38 10.32
C PRO A 77 15.46 3.42 11.85
N GLN A 78 15.20 4.58 12.44
CA GLN A 78 14.97 4.77 13.88
C GLN A 78 13.60 4.24 14.35
N LEU A 79 12.66 3.97 13.44
CA LEU A 79 11.38 3.36 13.80
C LEU A 79 11.59 1.84 13.85
N ASP A 80 11.60 1.27 15.05
CA ASP A 80 11.70 -0.18 15.26
C ASP A 80 10.38 -0.88 14.86
N ILE A 81 10.17 -1.04 13.55
CA ILE A 81 8.94 -1.60 12.97
C ILE A 81 9.16 -3.08 12.67
N LYS A 82 8.58 -3.95 13.50
CA LYS A 82 8.51 -5.39 13.21
C LYS A 82 7.44 -5.68 12.16
N ILE A 83 7.85 -5.78 10.89
CA ILE A 83 6.96 -6.16 9.79
C ILE A 83 6.64 -7.65 9.89
N LYS A 84 5.43 -8.01 10.33
CA LYS A 84 4.93 -9.38 10.21
C LYS A 84 4.31 -9.56 8.81
N PRO A 85 4.66 -10.63 8.07
CA PRO A 85 3.98 -10.95 6.82
C PRO A 85 2.53 -11.35 7.13
N THR A 86 1.57 -10.54 6.69
CA THR A 86 0.14 -10.89 6.79
C THR A 86 -0.28 -11.52 5.48
N THR A 87 -0.29 -12.85 5.41
CA THR A 87 -0.87 -13.57 4.27
C THR A 87 -2.39 -13.54 4.42
N ARG A 88 -3.09 -12.82 3.55
CA ARG A 88 -4.56 -12.79 3.58
C ARG A 88 -5.09 -14.12 3.10
N GLN A 89 -5.71 -14.87 4.00
CA GLN A 89 -6.46 -16.07 3.66
C GLN A 89 -7.73 -15.62 2.94
N ARG A 90 -7.73 -15.73 1.61
CA ARG A 90 -8.86 -15.40 0.73
C ARG A 90 -10.07 -16.19 1.23
N ARG A 91 -11.06 -15.53 1.86
CA ARG A 91 -12.29 -16.19 2.28
C ARG A 91 -13.01 -16.69 1.03
N SER A 92 -13.01 -17.99 0.83
CA SER A 92 -13.83 -18.65 -0.18
C SER A 92 -15.30 -18.30 0.12
N ARG A 93 -15.98 -17.60 -0.80
CA ARG A 93 -17.44 -17.46 -0.77
C ARG A 93 -18.00 -18.87 -0.90
N GLN A 94 -18.33 -19.52 0.21
CA GLN A 94 -19.22 -20.68 0.21
C GLN A 94 -20.60 -20.16 -0.19
N THR A 95 -20.93 -20.30 -1.47
CA THR A 95 -22.30 -20.24 -1.94
C THR A 95 -23.07 -21.37 -1.26
N ALA A 96 -23.90 -21.00 -0.29
CA ALA A 96 -24.92 -21.90 0.25
C ALA A 96 -26.05 -21.97 -0.78
N GLU A 97 -26.02 -23.01 -1.63
CA GLU A 97 -27.21 -23.43 -2.37
C GLU A 97 -28.16 -24.14 -1.39
N LYS A 98 -29.43 -23.73 -1.40
CA LYS A 98 -30.56 -24.40 -0.76
C LYS A 98 -31.57 -24.75 -1.84
#